data_AF-A0A821DQF8-F1
#
_entry.id   AF-A0A821DQF8-F1
#
_cell.length_a   1.000
_cell.length_b   1.000
_cell.length_c   1.000
_cell.angle_alpha   90.00
_cell.angle_beta   90.00
_cell.angle_gamma   90.00
#
_symmetry.space_group_name_H-M   'P 1'
#
loop_
_entity.id
_entity.type
_entity.pdbx_description
1 polymer ?
#
loop_
_entity_poly.entity_id
_entity_poly.type
_entity_poly.pdbx_seq_one_letter_code
_entity_poly.pdbx_strand_id
1 'polypeptide(L)'
;MSYFPLQLILAQHPNTLTTPAFLDTSFEYTSTEHSIDQDQISIGEAMLAAVPYSIQVTTDEIVSKFDFSLRFQYDKATEQFSYQIDASLDLFDKKTVQTIGQRFYIILQQLFLLDNFDITHQPIYELSLLLPDEVRHIKSINNITSQMNFESLGCLKYEFIQQSFTHPQKISVCLDEQSLSYAELFAQVYKVAAYLGKRQHPNEIICQCVERSIEMIIGQLAIVVSGACYCALSSDDPPARLAALVTQTKANIILVHPATTNLFTTTTSTDQRVINLHYCLLDKINNNIIDTDDNALLCPVSADDLA
;
A
#
# COMPACT_ATOMS: atom_id res chain seq x y z
N MET A 1 -53.27 10.42 -16.63
CA MET A 1 -51.85 10.03 -16.58
C MET A 1 -51.46 9.52 -17.95
N SER A 2 -50.33 9.98 -18.51
CA SER A 2 -49.79 9.45 -19.78
C SER A 2 -49.06 8.14 -19.51
N TYR A 3 -49.68 7.02 -19.88
CA TYR A 3 -49.03 5.71 -19.83
C TYR A 3 -48.02 5.62 -20.98
N PHE A 4 -46.73 5.79 -20.69
CA PHE A 4 -45.64 5.49 -21.62
C PHE A 4 -45.10 4.08 -21.30
N PRO A 5 -45.40 3.05 -22.11
CA PRO A 5 -44.90 1.71 -21.88
C PRO A 5 -43.37 1.69 -21.98
N LEU A 6 -42.70 0.95 -21.07
CA LEU A 6 -41.26 0.72 -21.14
C LEU A 6 -40.82 0.19 -22.51
N GLN A 7 -41.64 -0.64 -23.15
CA GLN A 7 -41.45 -1.17 -24.50
C GLN A 7 -41.32 -0.06 -25.57
N LEU A 8 -42.04 1.05 -25.43
CA LEU A 8 -41.97 2.20 -26.34
C LEU A 8 -40.69 3.03 -26.12
N ILE A 9 -40.22 3.12 -24.86
CA ILE A 9 -38.94 3.76 -24.52
C ILE A 9 -37.77 2.95 -25.12
N LEU A 10 -37.80 1.62 -24.94
CA LEU A 10 -36.81 0.70 -25.50
C LEU A 10 -36.78 0.75 -27.04
N ALA A 11 -37.94 0.75 -27.70
CA ALA A 11 -38.04 0.82 -29.16
C ALA A 11 -37.54 2.14 -29.77
N GLN A 12 -37.51 3.22 -28.99
CA GLN A 12 -36.99 4.53 -29.40
C GLN A 12 -35.50 4.73 -29.07
N HIS A 13 -34.87 3.79 -28.36
CA HIS A 13 -33.47 3.90 -27.96
C HIS A 13 -32.52 3.57 -29.14
N PRO A 14 -31.45 4.35 -29.40
CA PRO A 14 -30.60 4.16 -30.57
C PRO A 14 -29.77 2.86 -30.58
N ASN A 15 -29.61 2.18 -29.43
CA ASN A 15 -28.78 0.98 -29.27
C ASN A 15 -29.59 -0.34 -29.24
N THR A 16 -30.69 -0.44 -29.98
CA THR A 16 -31.68 -1.54 -29.92
C THR A 16 -31.18 -2.95 -30.29
N LEU A 17 -29.91 -3.14 -30.70
CA LEU A 17 -29.43 -4.38 -31.33
C LEU A 17 -28.12 -4.97 -30.76
N THR A 18 -27.38 -4.32 -29.85
CA THR A 18 -25.99 -4.73 -29.54
C THR A 18 -25.51 -4.59 -28.08
N THR A 19 -26.36 -4.27 -27.11
CA THR A 19 -25.99 -4.21 -25.68
C THR A 19 -27.04 -4.90 -24.79
N PRO A 20 -26.67 -5.42 -23.59
CA PRO A 20 -27.61 -6.09 -22.68
C PRO A 20 -28.70 -5.16 -22.16
N ALA A 21 -29.59 -5.71 -21.32
CA ALA A 21 -30.83 -5.07 -20.89
C ALA A 21 -30.64 -3.62 -20.41
N PHE A 22 -31.60 -2.76 -20.72
CA PHE A 22 -31.60 -1.35 -20.28
C PHE A 22 -31.77 -1.19 -18.74
N LEU A 23 -32.00 -2.30 -18.04
CA LEU A 23 -32.27 -2.39 -16.61
C LEU A 23 -31.69 -3.72 -16.11
N ASP A 24 -30.55 -3.68 -15.42
CA ASP A 24 -29.93 -4.87 -14.82
C ASP A 24 -30.53 -5.17 -13.42
N THR A 25 -30.98 -4.12 -12.73
CA THR A 25 -31.54 -4.19 -11.37
C THR A 25 -32.89 -3.50 -11.30
N SER A 26 -33.85 -4.13 -10.61
CA SER A 26 -35.14 -3.49 -10.28
C SER A 26 -35.37 -3.41 -8.76
N PHE A 27 -36.07 -2.35 -8.36
CA PHE A 27 -36.56 -2.15 -7.00
C PHE A 27 -38.08 -1.98 -7.04
N GLU A 28 -38.80 -2.72 -6.21
CA GLU A 28 -40.25 -2.66 -6.11
C GLU A 28 -40.65 -2.44 -4.65
N TYR A 29 -41.65 -1.59 -4.42
CA TYR A 29 -42.24 -1.39 -3.11
C TYR A 29 -43.75 -1.65 -3.21
N THR A 30 -44.24 -2.49 -2.30
CA THR A 30 -45.66 -2.81 -2.18
C THR A 30 -46.10 -2.63 -0.73
N SER A 31 -47.32 -2.16 -0.53
CA SER A 31 -47.98 -2.20 0.78
C SER A 31 -49.28 -2.97 0.62
N THR A 32 -49.49 -3.94 1.50
CA THR A 32 -50.64 -4.85 1.43
C THR A 32 -51.58 -4.61 2.60
N GLU A 33 -52.80 -4.20 2.30
CA GLU A 33 -53.90 -4.10 3.26
C GLU A 33 -54.75 -5.36 3.20
N HIS A 34 -54.85 -6.07 4.32
CA HIS A 34 -55.94 -7.02 4.55
C HIS A 34 -56.99 -6.36 5.44
N SER A 35 -58.11 -6.01 4.81
CA SER A 35 -59.26 -5.25 5.33
C SER A 35 -59.10 -3.73 5.37
N ILE A 36 -60.25 -3.07 5.22
CA ILE A 36 -60.39 -1.64 4.94
C ILE A 36 -60.32 -0.88 6.26
N ASP A 37 -59.24 -0.16 6.51
CA ASP A 37 -59.37 1.21 6.99
C ASP A 37 -58.14 2.05 6.63
N GLN A 38 -58.37 3.34 6.43
CA GLN A 38 -57.32 4.28 6.08
C GLN A 38 -56.44 4.56 7.29
N ASP A 39 -55.14 4.31 7.17
CA ASP A 39 -54.16 5.25 7.71
C ASP A 39 -52.82 5.21 6.97
N GLN A 40 -52.20 6.39 6.93
CA GLN A 40 -50.91 6.67 6.31
C GLN A 40 -49.85 6.92 7.40
N ILE A 41 -48.60 6.63 7.07
CA ILE A 41 -47.44 6.67 7.97
C ILE A 41 -46.31 7.23 7.08
N SER A 42 -45.48 8.22 7.51
CA SER A 42 -44.56 9.07 6.68
C SER A 42 -42.98 9.12 6.83
N ILE A 43 -42.19 8.94 5.72
CA ILE A 43 -40.79 9.36 5.43
C ILE A 43 -40.94 10.46 4.38
N GLY A 44 -40.85 11.72 4.79
CA GLY A 44 -41.58 12.76 4.07
C GLY A 44 -43.08 12.47 4.18
N GLU A 45 -43.57 11.53 3.35
CA GLU A 45 -44.94 10.98 3.36
C GLU A 45 -45.08 9.41 3.42
N ALA A 46 -44.02 8.55 3.44
CA ALA A 46 -44.12 7.06 3.74
C ALA A 46 -43.17 6.43 4.86
N MET A 47 -43.53 6.24 6.16
CA MET A 47 -42.60 5.91 7.31
C MET A 47 -42.10 4.46 7.25
N LEU A 48 -41.11 4.16 8.11
CA LEU A 48 -40.64 2.82 8.43
C LEU A 48 -40.51 2.60 9.96
N ALA A 49 -40.75 1.35 10.39
CA ALA A 49 -40.37 0.81 11.68
C ALA A 49 -39.59 -0.50 11.46
N ALA A 50 -38.73 -0.89 12.39
CA ALA A 50 -37.82 -2.03 12.22
C ALA A 50 -38.41 -3.36 12.71
N VAL A 51 -38.19 -4.44 11.95
CA VAL A 51 -39.06 -5.62 11.94
C VAL A 51 -38.27 -6.94 11.86
N PRO A 52 -38.73 -8.05 12.50
CA PRO A 52 -38.10 -9.37 12.42
C PRO A 52 -38.07 -9.96 11.00
N TYR A 53 -36.92 -10.52 10.65
CA TYR A 53 -36.57 -10.98 9.31
C TYR A 53 -36.96 -12.45 9.05
N SER A 54 -37.48 -12.74 7.85
CA SER A 54 -37.55 -14.11 7.32
C SER A 54 -37.15 -14.15 5.84
N ILE A 55 -36.28 -15.08 5.47
CA ILE A 55 -35.92 -15.36 4.07
C ILE A 55 -36.85 -16.45 3.57
N GLN A 56 -37.68 -16.15 2.57
CA GLN A 56 -38.31 -17.18 1.75
C GLN A 56 -37.70 -17.16 0.35
N VAL A 57 -36.96 -18.22 0.02
CA VAL A 57 -36.50 -18.48 -1.35
C VAL A 57 -37.52 -19.41 -1.98
N THR A 58 -38.48 -18.84 -2.70
CA THR A 58 -39.45 -19.60 -3.51
C THR A 58 -38.75 -20.32 -4.66
N THR A 59 -39.11 -21.58 -4.90
CA THR A 59 -38.45 -22.45 -5.88
C THR A 59 -39.19 -22.57 -7.22
N ASP A 60 -40.33 -21.90 -7.38
CA ASP A 60 -41.11 -21.96 -8.60
C ASP A 60 -40.52 -21.04 -9.68
N GLU A 61 -40.63 -21.46 -10.94
CA GLU A 61 -39.93 -20.92 -12.11
C GLU A 61 -40.35 -19.47 -12.48
N ILE A 62 -39.88 -18.50 -11.70
CA ILE A 62 -39.89 -17.09 -12.10
C ILE A 62 -38.69 -16.88 -13.02
N VAL A 63 -38.95 -16.79 -14.33
CA VAL A 63 -37.97 -16.27 -15.30
C VAL A 63 -37.62 -14.84 -14.88
N SER A 64 -36.42 -14.65 -14.32
CA SER A 64 -35.99 -13.35 -13.83
C SER A 64 -35.92 -12.36 -14.99
N LYS A 65 -36.72 -11.29 -14.93
CA LYS A 65 -36.78 -10.26 -15.98
C LYS A 65 -35.63 -9.25 -15.91
N PHE A 66 -34.85 -9.34 -14.84
CA PHE A 66 -33.70 -8.53 -14.48
C PHE A 66 -32.62 -9.47 -13.93
N ASP A 67 -31.37 -9.05 -13.86
CA ASP A 67 -30.31 -9.85 -13.25
C ASP A 67 -30.54 -9.96 -11.73
N PHE A 68 -31.08 -8.89 -11.13
CA PHE A 68 -31.39 -8.78 -9.70
C PHE A 68 -32.68 -7.95 -9.48
N SER A 69 -33.53 -8.38 -8.56
CA SER A 69 -34.77 -7.69 -8.19
C SER A 69 -34.97 -7.72 -6.68
N LEU A 70 -35.07 -6.54 -6.06
CA LEU A 70 -35.38 -6.39 -4.64
C LEU A 70 -36.81 -5.86 -4.47
N ARG A 71 -37.71 -6.71 -3.96
CA ARG A 71 -39.07 -6.32 -3.57
C ARG A 71 -39.12 -6.02 -2.07
N PHE A 72 -39.78 -4.94 -1.68
CA PHE A 72 -40.21 -4.66 -0.32
C PHE A 72 -41.72 -4.83 -0.19
N GLN A 73 -42.14 -5.39 0.94
CA GLN A 73 -43.54 -5.46 1.32
C GLN A 73 -43.71 -4.93 2.74
N TYR A 74 -44.61 -3.96 2.91
CA TYR A 74 -45.11 -3.55 4.22
C TYR A 74 -46.51 -4.14 4.47
N ASP A 75 -46.62 -5.02 5.46
CA ASP A 75 -47.87 -5.53 6.00
C ASP A 75 -48.36 -4.61 7.13
N LYS A 76 -49.47 -3.90 6.88
CA LYS A 76 -50.07 -3.00 7.87
C LYS A 76 -50.67 -3.74 9.06
N ALA A 77 -51.13 -4.98 8.89
CA ALA A 77 -51.84 -5.71 9.94
C ALA A 77 -50.89 -6.24 11.03
N THR A 78 -49.62 -6.48 10.68
CA THR A 78 -48.58 -6.91 11.61
C THR A 78 -47.54 -5.80 11.89
N GLU A 79 -47.68 -4.65 11.21
CA GLU A 79 -46.70 -3.55 11.15
C GLU A 79 -45.30 -4.01 10.65
N GLN A 80 -45.26 -5.03 9.79
CA GLN A 80 -44.02 -5.71 9.39
C GLN A 80 -43.54 -5.37 7.97
N PHE A 81 -42.28 -4.97 7.86
CA PHE A 81 -41.51 -4.96 6.63
C PHE A 81 -40.85 -6.32 6.39
N SER A 82 -41.11 -6.87 5.21
CA SER A 82 -40.30 -7.96 4.64
C SER A 82 -39.68 -7.50 3.33
N TYR A 83 -38.63 -8.19 2.89
CA TYR A 83 -38.08 -8.00 1.57
C TYR A 83 -37.72 -9.34 0.93
N GLN A 84 -37.87 -9.42 -0.38
CA GLN A 84 -37.54 -10.58 -1.20
C GLN A 84 -36.49 -10.17 -2.24
N ILE A 85 -35.48 -11.00 -2.41
CA ILE A 85 -34.51 -10.87 -3.49
C ILE A 85 -34.73 -12.02 -4.46
N ASP A 86 -35.17 -11.68 -5.66
CA ASP A 86 -35.17 -12.58 -6.82
C ASP A 86 -33.92 -12.23 -7.66
N ALA A 87 -33.18 -13.22 -8.15
CA ALA A 87 -31.97 -13.01 -8.93
C ALA A 87 -31.77 -14.12 -9.96
N SER A 88 -31.12 -13.81 -11.07
CA SER A 88 -30.83 -14.78 -12.13
C SER A 88 -29.78 -15.81 -11.67
N LEU A 89 -30.13 -17.10 -11.73
CA LEU A 89 -29.22 -18.20 -11.42
C LEU A 89 -28.10 -18.37 -12.46
N ASP A 90 -28.23 -17.77 -13.64
CA ASP A 90 -27.16 -17.71 -14.65
C ASP A 90 -26.01 -16.79 -14.22
N LEU A 91 -26.26 -15.89 -13.25
CA LEU A 91 -25.31 -14.86 -12.78
C LEU A 91 -24.96 -14.99 -11.29
N PHE A 92 -25.88 -15.47 -10.47
CA PHE A 92 -25.73 -15.52 -9.01
C PHE A 92 -26.00 -16.92 -8.45
N ASP A 93 -25.07 -17.43 -7.64
CA ASP A 93 -25.36 -18.59 -6.80
C ASP A 93 -26.22 -18.22 -5.59
N LYS A 94 -26.96 -19.21 -5.06
CA LYS A 94 -27.86 -19.02 -3.90
C LYS A 94 -27.16 -18.44 -2.67
N LYS A 95 -25.88 -18.79 -2.44
CA LYS A 95 -25.13 -18.32 -1.27
C LYS A 95 -24.79 -16.84 -1.40
N THR A 96 -24.46 -16.39 -2.61
CA THR A 96 -24.18 -15.00 -2.96
C THR A 96 -25.43 -14.14 -2.77
N VAL A 97 -26.59 -14.58 -3.27
CA VAL A 97 -27.88 -13.91 -3.03
C VAL A 97 -28.20 -13.82 -1.53
N GLN A 98 -27.98 -14.91 -0.77
CA GLN A 98 -28.16 -14.92 0.68
C GLN A 98 -27.20 -13.96 1.39
N THR A 99 -25.92 -13.88 0.99
CA THR A 99 -24.95 -12.93 1.53
C THR A 99 -25.35 -11.49 1.20
N ILE A 100 -25.81 -11.19 -0.02
CA ILE A 100 -26.31 -9.85 -0.38
C ILE A 100 -27.49 -9.46 0.52
N GLY A 101 -28.47 -10.36 0.74
CA GLY A 101 -29.56 -10.13 1.69
C GLY A 101 -29.07 -9.88 3.12
N GLN A 102 -28.17 -10.73 3.64
CA GLN A 102 -27.59 -10.53 4.98
C GLN A 102 -26.87 -9.20 5.14
N ARG A 103 -26.10 -8.75 4.12
CA ARG A 103 -25.43 -7.45 4.13
C ARG A 103 -26.45 -6.32 4.09
N PHE A 104 -27.45 -6.41 3.21
CA PHE A 104 -28.52 -5.43 3.11
C PHE A 104 -29.32 -5.29 4.43
N TYR A 105 -29.62 -6.41 5.09
CA TYR A 105 -30.22 -6.42 6.42
C TYR A 105 -29.34 -5.67 7.45
N ILE A 106 -28.03 -5.92 7.45
CA ILE A 106 -27.10 -5.24 8.37
C ILE A 106 -27.01 -3.72 8.11
N ILE A 107 -27.17 -3.26 6.86
CA ILE A 107 -27.32 -1.83 6.56
C ILE A 107 -28.59 -1.28 7.22
N LEU A 108 -29.74 -1.96 7.05
CA LEU A 108 -31.01 -1.55 7.68
C LEU A 108 -30.92 -1.54 9.21
N GLN A 109 -30.23 -2.51 9.82
CA GLN A 109 -30.00 -2.51 11.27
C GLN A 109 -29.17 -1.29 11.70
N GLN A 110 -28.11 -0.95 10.98
CA GLN A 110 -27.29 0.23 11.31
C GLN A 110 -28.05 1.54 11.11
N LEU A 111 -28.93 1.64 10.09
CA LEU A 111 -29.74 2.83 9.81
C LEU A 111 -30.88 3.06 10.80
N PHE A 112 -31.55 1.99 11.27
CA PHE A 112 -32.85 2.10 11.95
C PHE A 112 -32.92 1.44 13.33
N LEU A 113 -31.91 0.66 13.75
CA LEU A 113 -31.92 -0.09 15.02
C LEU A 113 -30.74 0.23 15.95
N LEU A 114 -29.74 0.99 15.48
CA LEU A 114 -28.62 1.42 16.33
C LEU A 114 -28.76 2.90 16.66
N ASP A 115 -28.91 3.22 17.94
CA ASP A 115 -28.93 4.60 18.48
C ASP A 115 -27.64 5.41 18.21
N ASN A 116 -26.64 4.77 17.60
CA ASN A 116 -25.31 5.31 17.34
C ASN A 116 -25.15 5.91 15.94
N PHE A 117 -26.13 5.74 15.04
CA PHE A 117 -26.08 6.30 13.68
C PHE A 117 -27.06 7.47 13.50
N ASP A 118 -26.53 8.68 13.34
CA ASP A 118 -27.35 9.87 13.10
C ASP A 118 -27.64 10.01 11.61
N ILE A 119 -28.81 9.51 11.17
CA ILE A 119 -29.28 9.59 9.79
C ILE A 119 -29.38 11.01 9.21
N THR A 120 -29.33 12.06 10.05
CA THR A 120 -29.41 13.46 9.61
C THR A 120 -28.05 14.13 9.44
N HIS A 121 -27.01 13.61 10.11
CA HIS A 121 -25.69 14.24 10.15
C HIS A 121 -24.52 13.33 9.75
N GLN A 122 -24.68 12.00 9.79
CA GLN A 122 -23.65 11.05 9.36
C GLN A 122 -23.85 10.58 7.91
N PRO A 123 -22.76 10.41 7.14
CA PRO A 123 -22.85 10.00 5.75
C PRO A 123 -23.09 8.49 5.61
N ILE A 124 -23.97 8.11 4.67
CA ILE A 124 -24.38 6.73 4.39
C ILE A 124 -23.20 5.78 4.09
N TYR A 125 -22.06 6.29 3.61
CA TYR A 125 -20.87 5.46 3.33
C TYR A 125 -20.14 4.96 4.58
N GLU A 126 -20.46 5.46 5.78
CA GLU A 126 -19.89 4.95 7.04
C GLU A 126 -20.53 3.63 7.50
N LEU A 127 -21.65 3.24 6.90
CA LEU A 127 -22.35 1.99 7.19
C LEU A 127 -21.53 0.78 6.70
N SER A 128 -21.26 -0.16 7.61
CA SER A 128 -20.50 -1.37 7.29
C SER A 128 -21.34 -2.34 6.46
N LEU A 129 -20.83 -2.70 5.28
CA LEU A 129 -21.33 -3.82 4.49
C LEU A 129 -20.82 -5.19 4.96
N LEU A 130 -19.83 -5.25 5.84
CA LEU A 130 -19.21 -6.51 6.24
C LEU A 130 -20.07 -7.26 7.26
N LEU A 131 -20.31 -8.55 6.99
CA LEU A 131 -20.92 -9.46 7.95
C LEU A 131 -19.97 -9.69 9.14
N PRO A 132 -20.47 -9.98 10.36
CA PRO A 132 -19.63 -10.25 11.53
C PRO A 132 -18.60 -11.35 11.30
N ASP A 133 -18.94 -12.36 10.49
CA ASP A 133 -18.07 -13.48 10.13
C ASP A 133 -16.94 -13.05 9.19
N GLU A 134 -17.22 -12.14 8.26
CA GLU A 134 -16.23 -11.54 7.37
C GLU A 134 -15.25 -10.67 8.17
N VAL A 135 -15.75 -9.86 9.10
CA VAL A 135 -14.90 -9.08 10.03
C VAL A 135 -14.01 -10.00 10.88
N ARG A 136 -14.56 -11.10 11.42
CA ARG A 136 -13.77 -12.11 12.16
C ARG A 136 -12.71 -12.77 11.27
N HIS A 137 -13.06 -13.10 10.03
CA HIS A 137 -12.13 -13.73 9.09
C HIS A 137 -10.99 -12.80 8.67
N ILE A 138 -11.30 -11.55 8.28
CA ILE A 138 -10.31 -10.51 7.96
C ILE A 138 -9.37 -10.29 9.15
N LYS A 139 -9.90 -10.19 10.38
CA LYS A 139 -9.09 -10.09 11.60
C LYS A 139 -8.20 -11.32 11.79
N SER A 140 -8.69 -12.53 11.52
CA SER A 140 -7.89 -13.76 11.67
C SER A 140 -6.72 -13.84 10.68
N ILE A 141 -6.91 -13.40 9.43
CA ILE A 141 -5.85 -13.35 8.40
C ILE A 141 -4.79 -12.30 8.78
N ASN A 142 -5.23 -11.14 9.28
CA ASN A 142 -4.34 -10.03 9.62
C ASN A 142 -3.70 -10.14 11.03
N ASN A 143 -3.97 -11.21 11.79
CA ASN A 143 -3.44 -11.39 13.15
C ASN A 143 -1.99 -11.91 13.20
N ILE A 144 -1.15 -11.40 12.30
CA ILE A 144 0.25 -11.80 12.13
C ILE A 144 1.13 -11.24 13.27
N THR A 145 0.80 -10.04 13.76
CA THR A 145 1.59 -9.32 14.77
C THR A 145 1.53 -9.94 16.17
N SER A 146 0.49 -10.69 16.52
CA SER A 146 0.41 -11.36 17.83
C SER A 146 1.16 -12.71 17.88
N GLN A 147 1.74 -13.16 16.75
CA GLN A 147 2.42 -14.45 16.64
C GLN A 147 3.94 -14.33 16.43
N MET A 148 4.42 -13.14 16.04
CA MET A 148 5.85 -12.88 15.86
C MET A 148 6.38 -11.96 16.96
N ASN A 149 7.06 -12.57 17.94
CA ASN A 149 8.03 -11.86 18.77
C ASN A 149 9.22 -11.48 17.89
N PHE A 150 9.13 -10.35 17.19
CA PHE A 150 10.32 -9.71 16.66
C PHE A 150 11.17 -9.28 17.85
N GLU A 151 12.32 -9.93 18.02
CA GLU A 151 13.40 -9.36 18.82
C GLU A 151 13.71 -7.95 18.27
N SER A 152 14.08 -7.02 19.15
CA SER A 152 14.27 -5.61 18.78
C SER A 152 15.21 -5.50 17.58
N LEU A 153 14.66 -5.15 16.41
CA LEU A 153 15.41 -5.12 15.15
C LEU A 153 16.60 -4.16 15.30
N GLY A 154 17.79 -4.73 15.36
CA GLY A 154 19.04 -3.97 15.44
C GLY A 154 19.23 -3.10 14.20
N CYS A 155 19.89 -1.95 14.38
CA CYS A 155 20.34 -1.17 13.23
C CYS A 155 21.36 -1.98 12.44
N LEU A 156 21.21 -2.05 11.11
CA LEU A 156 22.11 -2.80 10.21
C LEU A 156 23.60 -2.48 10.44
N LYS A 157 23.91 -1.23 10.82
CA LYS A 157 25.25 -0.79 11.25
C LYS A 157 25.78 -1.67 12.41
N TYR A 158 25.02 -1.81 13.49
CA TYR A 158 25.44 -2.56 14.68
C TYR A 158 25.50 -4.07 14.41
N GLU A 159 24.52 -4.62 13.70
CA GLU A 159 24.52 -6.04 13.28
C GLU A 159 25.76 -6.39 12.44
N PHE A 160 26.09 -5.54 11.45
CA PHE A 160 27.29 -5.71 10.64
C PHE A 160 28.58 -5.64 11.46
N ILE A 161 28.70 -4.67 12.37
CA ILE A 161 29.86 -4.51 13.25
C ILE A 161 30.01 -5.72 14.19
N GLN A 162 28.94 -6.10 14.89
CA GLN A 162 28.91 -7.23 15.80
C GLN A 162 29.27 -8.53 15.10
N GLN A 163 28.66 -8.81 13.94
CA GLN A 163 28.98 -10.00 13.14
C GLN A 163 30.44 -9.99 12.68
N SER A 164 30.99 -8.81 12.35
CA SER A 164 32.39 -8.69 11.92
C SER A 164 33.40 -9.02 13.02
N PHE A 165 33.13 -8.62 14.26
CA PHE A 165 33.95 -9.01 15.42
C PHE A 165 33.69 -10.44 15.91
N THR A 166 32.48 -10.96 15.73
CA THR A 166 32.12 -12.34 16.13
C THR A 166 32.71 -13.39 15.19
N HIS A 167 32.79 -13.07 13.89
CA HIS A 167 33.16 -14.03 12.84
C HIS A 167 34.28 -13.54 11.89
N PRO A 168 35.38 -12.96 12.39
CA PRO A 168 36.33 -12.16 11.59
C PRO A 168 36.93 -12.92 10.40
N GLN A 169 37.16 -14.23 10.54
CA GLN A 169 37.80 -15.08 9.52
C GLN A 169 36.80 -15.79 8.58
N LYS A 170 35.49 -15.64 8.77
CA LYS A 170 34.50 -16.20 7.82
C LYS A 170 34.42 -15.31 6.59
N ILE A 171 34.27 -15.91 5.40
CA ILE A 171 33.98 -15.19 4.16
C ILE A 171 32.64 -14.45 4.30
N SER A 172 32.65 -13.15 3.98
CA SER A 172 31.50 -12.24 4.12
C SER A 172 30.93 -11.85 2.75
N VAL A 173 31.81 -11.57 1.79
CA VAL A 173 31.44 -11.26 0.40
C VAL A 173 32.36 -12.00 -0.56
N CYS A 174 31.81 -12.49 -1.68
CA CYS A 174 32.56 -13.07 -2.78
C CYS A 174 32.00 -12.62 -4.13
N LEU A 175 32.88 -12.53 -5.12
CA LEU A 175 32.57 -12.26 -6.51
C LEU A 175 33.62 -12.97 -7.37
N ASP A 176 33.19 -13.95 -8.16
CA ASP A 176 34.06 -14.84 -8.93
C ASP A 176 35.18 -15.43 -8.04
N GLU A 177 36.45 -15.28 -8.40
CA GLU A 177 37.61 -15.76 -7.63
C GLU A 177 38.03 -14.82 -6.48
N GLN A 178 37.33 -13.70 -6.28
CA GLN A 178 37.63 -12.73 -5.22
C GLN A 178 36.71 -12.95 -4.01
N SER A 179 37.28 -12.87 -2.81
CA SER A 179 36.50 -12.90 -1.56
C SER A 179 37.15 -12.04 -0.49
N LEU A 180 36.32 -11.51 0.41
CA LEU A 180 36.78 -10.86 1.65
C LEU A 180 36.17 -11.60 2.84
N SER A 181 37.00 -11.83 3.84
CA SER A 181 36.54 -12.15 5.19
C SER A 181 35.79 -10.97 5.83
N TYR A 182 35.03 -11.24 6.88
CA TYR A 182 34.37 -10.19 7.66
C TYR A 182 35.34 -9.12 8.18
N ALA A 183 36.54 -9.51 8.63
CA ALA A 183 37.54 -8.56 9.11
C ALA A 183 38.08 -7.64 7.99
N GLU A 184 38.33 -8.20 6.81
CA GLU A 184 38.82 -7.43 5.65
C GLU A 184 37.74 -6.51 5.08
N LEU A 185 36.48 -6.98 5.03
CA LEU A 185 35.34 -6.17 4.62
C LEU A 185 35.11 -5.04 5.63
N PHE A 186 35.10 -5.32 6.93
CA PHE A 186 34.97 -4.31 7.98
C PHE A 186 36.05 -3.24 7.90
N ALA A 187 37.33 -3.62 7.72
CA ALA A 187 38.42 -2.65 7.61
C ALA A 187 38.25 -1.69 6.42
N GLN A 188 37.81 -2.20 5.27
CA GLN A 188 37.57 -1.39 4.06
C GLN A 188 36.31 -0.51 4.20
N VAL A 189 35.21 -1.07 4.70
CA VAL A 189 33.96 -0.35 5.00
C VAL A 189 34.21 0.77 6.00
N TYR A 190 34.90 0.49 7.10
CA TYR A 190 35.17 1.48 8.15
C TYR A 190 36.09 2.60 7.66
N LYS A 191 37.10 2.29 6.83
CA LYS A 191 37.95 3.31 6.17
C LYS A 191 37.10 4.29 5.36
N VAL A 192 36.24 3.79 4.47
CA VAL A 192 35.39 4.63 3.61
C VAL A 192 34.35 5.37 4.45
N ALA A 193 33.71 4.72 5.42
CA ALA A 193 32.74 5.34 6.32
C ALA A 193 33.33 6.51 7.11
N ALA A 194 34.56 6.36 7.63
CA ALA A 194 35.27 7.43 8.33
C ALA A 194 35.64 8.60 7.40
N TYR A 195 35.91 8.32 6.11
CA TYR A 195 36.17 9.37 5.11
C TYR A 195 34.88 10.14 4.74
N LEU A 196 33.76 9.44 4.62
CA LEU A 196 32.43 10.04 4.36
C LEU A 196 31.91 10.82 5.57
N GLY A 197 32.04 10.27 6.78
CA GLY A 197 31.58 10.88 8.04
C GLY A 197 32.20 12.24 8.37
N LYS A 198 33.39 12.56 7.81
CA LYS A 198 34.00 13.91 7.89
C LYS A 198 33.35 14.95 6.99
N ARG A 199 32.40 14.56 6.12
CA ARG A 199 31.89 15.37 4.98
C ARG A 199 30.36 15.34 4.84
N GLN A 200 29.64 14.70 5.75
CA GLN A 200 28.19 14.57 5.74
C GLN A 200 27.63 14.85 7.15
N HIS A 201 26.38 15.28 7.23
CA HIS A 201 25.57 15.12 8.43
C HIS A 201 24.86 13.74 8.44
N PRO A 202 24.48 13.22 9.62
CA PRO A 202 23.61 12.04 9.71
C PRO A 202 22.30 12.24 8.95
N ASN A 203 21.78 11.17 8.34
CA ASN A 203 20.57 11.13 7.50
C ASN A 203 20.67 11.85 6.14
N GLU A 204 21.85 12.26 5.68
CA GLU A 204 22.04 12.67 4.28
C GLU A 204 21.90 11.50 3.30
N ILE A 205 21.53 11.79 2.06
CA ILE A 205 21.52 10.81 0.97
C ILE A 205 22.84 10.91 0.20
N ILE A 206 23.54 9.79 0.07
CA ILE A 206 24.69 9.65 -0.83
C ILE A 206 24.26 8.86 -2.05
N CYS A 207 24.40 9.45 -3.24
CA CYS A 207 24.20 8.72 -4.48
C CYS A 207 25.42 7.84 -4.75
N GLN A 208 25.22 6.59 -5.18
CA GLN A 208 26.29 5.67 -5.55
C GLN A 208 26.09 5.17 -6.98
N CYS A 209 27.03 5.49 -7.87
CA CYS A 209 27.12 4.96 -9.22
C CYS A 209 28.39 4.11 -9.34
N VAL A 210 28.31 2.86 -8.89
CA VAL A 210 29.42 1.90 -8.87
C VAL A 210 28.89 0.58 -9.42
N GLU A 211 29.55 0.06 -10.45
CA GLU A 211 29.19 -1.20 -11.11
C GLU A 211 29.38 -2.41 -10.20
N ARG A 212 28.72 -3.53 -10.52
CA ARG A 212 28.71 -4.76 -9.73
C ARG A 212 30.15 -5.23 -9.42
N SER A 213 30.56 -5.09 -8.18
CA SER A 213 31.91 -5.33 -7.68
C SER A 213 31.89 -5.57 -6.17
N ILE A 214 32.99 -6.06 -5.59
CA ILE A 214 33.15 -6.06 -4.13
C ILE A 214 33.18 -4.62 -3.58
N GLU A 215 33.76 -3.68 -4.34
CA GLU A 215 33.74 -2.25 -4.00
C GLU A 215 32.31 -1.71 -3.90
N MET A 216 31.38 -2.11 -4.77
CA MET A 216 29.97 -1.70 -4.68
C MET A 216 29.36 -2.00 -3.30
N ILE A 217 29.63 -3.18 -2.74
CA ILE A 217 29.16 -3.60 -1.42
C ILE A 217 29.87 -2.80 -0.31
N ILE A 218 31.18 -2.56 -0.45
CA ILE A 218 31.94 -1.72 0.47
C ILE A 218 31.35 -0.30 0.51
N GLY A 219 31.01 0.28 -0.64
CA GLY A 219 30.39 1.62 -0.74
C GLY A 219 29.04 1.69 -0.03
N GLN A 220 28.16 0.73 -0.29
CA GLN A 220 26.82 0.68 0.32
C GLN A 220 26.90 0.55 1.85
N LEU A 221 27.73 -0.38 2.34
CA LEU A 221 27.93 -0.57 3.78
C LEU A 221 28.63 0.64 4.40
N ALA A 222 29.56 1.29 3.71
CA ALA A 222 30.25 2.47 4.23
C ALA A 222 29.31 3.68 4.40
N ILE A 223 28.37 3.88 3.48
CA ILE A 223 27.33 4.91 3.57
C ILE A 223 26.40 4.62 4.76
N VAL A 224 25.98 3.36 4.96
CA VAL A 224 25.17 2.96 6.12
C VAL A 224 25.93 3.12 7.44
N VAL A 225 27.20 2.73 7.50
CA VAL A 225 28.04 2.83 8.70
C VAL A 225 28.37 4.28 9.05
N SER A 226 28.49 5.19 8.07
CA SER A 226 28.62 6.63 8.30
C SER A 226 27.31 7.30 8.75
N GLY A 227 26.18 6.59 8.73
CA GLY A 227 24.87 7.10 9.15
C GLY A 227 24.12 7.86 8.04
N ALA A 228 24.44 7.60 6.77
CA ALA A 228 23.73 8.11 5.61
C ALA A 228 22.88 7.03 4.93
N CYS A 229 21.97 7.45 4.07
CA CYS A 229 21.19 6.57 3.20
C CYS A 229 21.84 6.52 1.81
N TYR A 230 22.06 5.31 1.27
CA TYR A 230 22.55 5.20 -0.12
C TYR A 230 21.40 5.27 -1.11
N CYS A 231 21.62 5.92 -2.25
CA CYS A 231 20.75 5.89 -3.42
C CYS A 231 21.55 5.31 -4.60
N ALA A 232 21.22 4.09 -5.03
CA ALA A 232 21.89 3.45 -6.15
C ALA A 232 21.50 4.11 -7.49
N LEU A 233 22.49 4.39 -8.32
CA LEU A 233 22.36 4.92 -9.68
C LEU A 233 22.94 3.91 -10.68
N SER A 234 22.27 3.70 -11.81
CA SER A 234 22.77 2.81 -12.87
C SER A 234 23.76 3.53 -13.78
N SER A 235 24.90 2.92 -14.12
CA SER A 235 25.80 3.47 -15.14
C SER A 235 25.21 3.41 -16.56
N ASP A 236 24.18 2.58 -16.77
CA ASP A 236 23.42 2.49 -18.02
C ASP A 236 22.38 3.61 -18.20
N ASP A 237 22.07 4.39 -17.14
CA ASP A 237 21.10 5.49 -17.22
C ASP A 237 21.66 6.66 -18.05
N PRO A 238 20.86 7.29 -18.94
CA PRO A 238 21.29 8.48 -19.67
C PRO A 238 21.74 9.61 -18.72
N PRO A 239 22.78 10.42 -19.06
CA PRO A 239 23.31 11.45 -18.16
C PRO A 239 22.27 12.46 -17.64
N ALA A 240 21.24 12.78 -18.43
CA ALA A 240 20.14 13.63 -17.99
C ALA A 240 19.26 12.98 -16.90
N ARG A 241 19.09 11.65 -16.93
CA ARG A 241 18.37 10.88 -15.91
C ARG A 241 19.18 10.82 -14.61
N LEU A 242 20.49 10.60 -14.71
CA LEU A 242 21.42 10.63 -13.59
C LEU A 242 21.42 12.00 -12.90
N ALA A 243 21.58 13.08 -13.65
CA ALA A 243 21.51 14.45 -13.11
C ALA A 243 20.18 14.70 -12.39
N ALA A 244 19.05 14.34 -13.02
CA ALA A 244 17.72 14.49 -12.40
C ALA A 244 17.56 13.69 -11.11
N LEU A 245 18.11 12.47 -11.02
CA LEU A 245 18.11 11.67 -9.79
C LEU A 245 18.89 12.35 -8.65
N VAL A 246 20.12 12.81 -8.93
CA VAL A 246 20.96 13.49 -7.92
C VAL A 246 20.30 14.80 -7.46
N THR A 247 19.65 15.55 -8.35
CA THR A 247 18.88 16.74 -7.97
C THR A 247 17.66 16.38 -7.12
N GLN A 248 16.94 15.30 -7.43
CA GLN A 248 15.78 14.84 -6.67
C GLN A 248 16.13 14.35 -5.26
N THR A 249 17.25 13.64 -5.10
CA THR A 249 17.75 13.18 -3.80
C THR A 249 18.38 14.30 -2.97
N LYS A 250 18.76 15.43 -3.60
CA LYS A 250 19.56 16.50 -3.00
C LYS A 250 20.89 15.99 -2.45
N ALA A 251 21.46 14.95 -3.07
CA ALA A 251 22.70 14.36 -2.63
C ALA A 251 23.88 15.32 -2.84
N ASN A 252 24.56 15.68 -1.75
CA ASN A 252 25.79 16.49 -1.77
C ASN A 252 27.01 15.66 -2.20
N ILE A 253 26.96 14.33 -2.02
CA ILE A 253 28.05 13.41 -2.35
C ILE A 253 27.56 12.38 -3.37
N ILE A 254 28.40 12.15 -4.39
CA ILE A 254 28.22 11.08 -5.38
C ILE A 254 29.43 10.15 -5.31
N LEU A 255 29.23 8.93 -4.84
CA LEU A 255 30.25 7.88 -4.77
C LEU A 255 30.33 7.14 -6.11
N VAL A 256 31.50 7.17 -6.75
CA VAL A 256 31.74 6.62 -8.10
C VAL A 256 32.94 5.66 -8.13
N HIS A 257 33.05 4.87 -9.19
CA HIS A 257 34.22 4.05 -9.52
C HIS A 257 35.01 4.75 -10.65
N PRO A 258 36.31 4.47 -10.90
CA PRO A 258 37.03 5.06 -12.03
C PRO A 258 36.33 4.87 -13.39
N ALA A 259 35.63 3.75 -13.59
CA ALA A 259 34.82 3.50 -14.78
C ALA A 259 33.64 4.49 -14.96
N THR A 260 32.96 4.85 -13.87
CA THR A 260 31.73 5.66 -13.89
C THR A 260 31.96 7.15 -13.62
N THR A 261 33.18 7.54 -13.21
CA THR A 261 33.53 8.92 -12.84
C THR A 261 33.18 9.94 -13.94
N ASN A 262 33.40 9.59 -15.21
CA ASN A 262 33.12 10.47 -16.35
C ASN A 262 31.64 10.85 -16.53
N LEU A 263 30.69 10.08 -15.98
CA LEU A 263 29.25 10.36 -16.09
C LEU A 263 28.84 11.63 -15.30
N PHE A 264 29.68 12.06 -14.36
CA PHE A 264 29.41 13.15 -13.41
C PHE A 264 30.40 14.33 -13.55
N THR A 265 31.20 14.39 -14.61
CA THR A 265 32.20 15.47 -14.80
C THR A 265 31.63 16.77 -15.38
N THR A 266 30.45 16.73 -16.00
CA THR A 266 29.84 17.87 -16.72
C THR A 266 28.41 18.19 -16.27
N THR A 267 27.85 17.41 -15.34
CA THR A 267 26.43 17.38 -14.98
C THR A 267 26.15 17.75 -13.53
N THR A 268 27.19 17.95 -12.72
CA THR A 268 27.08 18.27 -11.28
C THR A 268 26.94 19.77 -11.02
N SER A 269 26.12 20.14 -10.04
CA SER A 269 26.14 21.49 -9.46
C SER A 269 27.50 21.76 -8.81
N THR A 270 27.87 23.03 -8.64
CA THR A 270 29.11 23.45 -7.95
C THR A 270 29.23 22.91 -6.52
N ASP A 271 28.11 22.57 -5.90
CA ASP A 271 28.05 22.12 -4.51
C ASP A 271 28.14 20.58 -4.36
N GLN A 272 28.13 19.83 -5.47
CA GLN A 272 28.15 18.36 -5.47
C GLN A 272 29.57 17.80 -5.55
N ARG A 273 29.92 16.93 -4.60
CA ARG A 273 31.25 16.34 -4.46
C ARG A 273 31.27 14.92 -5.01
N VAL A 274 31.92 14.73 -6.16
CA VAL A 274 32.17 13.40 -6.74
C VAL A 274 33.36 12.76 -6.04
N ILE A 275 33.15 11.60 -5.40
CA ILE A 275 34.15 10.88 -4.60
C ILE A 275 34.41 9.51 -5.24
N ASN A 276 35.67 9.21 -5.54
CA ASN A 276 36.04 7.95 -6.17
C ASN A 276 36.37 6.87 -5.11
N LEU A 277 35.53 5.84 -5.03
CA LEU A 277 35.60 4.77 -4.03
C LEU A 277 36.92 3.99 -4.08
N HIS A 278 37.37 3.62 -5.28
CA HIS A 278 38.62 2.90 -5.49
C HIS A 278 39.83 3.68 -4.93
N TYR A 279 39.86 5.00 -5.14
CA TYR A 279 40.93 5.85 -4.61
C TYR A 279 40.84 6.05 -3.09
N CYS A 280 39.63 6.00 -2.50
CA CYS A 280 39.46 5.95 -1.05
C CYS A 280 40.02 4.65 -0.44
N LEU A 281 39.89 3.52 -1.13
CA LEU A 281 40.41 2.23 -0.65
C LEU A 281 41.94 2.16 -0.72
N LEU A 282 42.52 2.70 -1.79
CA LEU A 282 43.98 2.75 -2.03
C LEU A 282 44.74 3.86 -1.28
N ASP A 283 44.08 4.66 -0.43
CA ASP A 283 44.65 5.85 0.24
C ASP A 283 45.25 6.90 -0.75
N LYS A 284 44.77 6.92 -2.00
CA LYS A 284 45.32 7.77 -3.11
C LYS A 284 44.55 9.08 -3.32
N ILE A 285 43.87 9.57 -2.29
CA ILE A 285 42.93 10.71 -2.40
C ILE A 285 43.64 12.03 -2.76
N ASN A 286 44.92 12.18 -2.43
CA ASN A 286 45.65 13.46 -2.45
C ASN A 286 45.97 14.10 -3.81
N ASN A 287 45.53 13.54 -4.95
CA ASN A 287 45.97 14.01 -6.28
C ASN A 287 44.89 14.62 -7.21
N ASN A 288 43.61 14.69 -6.83
CA ASN A 288 42.56 15.26 -7.70
C ASN A 288 41.40 15.98 -6.97
N ILE A 289 41.55 16.31 -5.68
CA ILE A 289 40.58 17.14 -4.97
C ILE A 289 41.13 18.57 -4.89
N ILE A 290 40.43 19.52 -5.51
CA ILE A 290 40.56 20.95 -5.17
C ILE A 290 39.80 21.14 -3.86
N ASP A 291 40.48 20.96 -2.73
CA ASP A 291 40.00 21.48 -1.45
C ASP A 291 41.17 21.63 -0.47
N THR A 292 41.39 22.85 -0.01
CA THR A 292 42.44 23.21 0.93
C THR A 292 41.85 23.25 2.33
N ASP A 293 41.99 22.17 3.10
CA ASP A 293 42.12 22.24 4.57
C ASP A 293 42.50 20.86 5.15
N ASP A 294 43.80 20.65 5.27
CA ASP A 294 44.39 19.47 5.90
C ASP A 294 44.57 19.74 7.40
N ASN A 295 43.58 19.38 8.24
CA ASN A 295 43.75 19.11 9.68
C ASN A 295 42.46 18.65 10.39
N ALA A 296 42.26 17.35 10.58
CA ALA A 296 41.50 16.81 11.73
C ALA A 296 41.79 15.32 11.95
N LEU A 297 42.10 14.97 13.21
CA LEU A 297 42.54 13.64 13.66
C LEU A 297 41.49 12.52 13.47
N LEU A 298 41.91 11.30 13.83
CA LEU A 298 41.04 10.14 14.02
C LEU A 298 39.99 10.43 15.11
N CYS A 299 38.71 10.21 14.82
CA CYS A 299 37.72 9.97 15.87
C CYS A 299 37.87 8.51 16.33
N PRO A 300 38.17 8.24 17.61
CA PRO A 300 37.98 6.89 18.16
C PRO A 300 36.48 6.60 18.23
N VAL A 301 36.10 5.34 17.98
CA VAL A 301 34.79 4.85 18.42
C VAL A 301 34.80 4.91 19.95
N SER A 302 33.92 5.70 20.56
CA SER A 302 33.74 5.68 22.01
C SER A 302 33.08 4.37 22.42
N ALA A 303 33.40 3.88 23.62
CA ALA A 303 32.76 2.67 24.15
C ALA A 303 31.25 2.87 24.42
N ASP A 304 30.77 4.11 24.42
CA ASP A 304 29.38 4.50 24.66
C ASP A 304 28.48 4.31 23.42
N ASP A 305 29.04 4.20 22.21
CA ASP A 305 28.29 3.92 20.95
C ASP A 305 27.93 2.42 20.78
N LEU A 306 28.20 1.60 21.81
CA LEU A 306 28.01 0.13 21.82
C LEU A 306 27.15 -0.35 23.01
N ALA A 307 26.37 0.55 23.63
CA ALA A 307 25.50 0.29 24.78
C ALA A 307 24.00 0.47 24.43
#